data_AF-A0A166UVZ7-F1
#
_entry.id   AF-A0A166UVZ7-F1
#
_cell.length_a   1.000
_cell.length_b   1.000
_cell.length_c   1.000
_cell.angle_alpha   90.00
_cell.angle_beta   90.00
_cell.angle_gamma   90.00
#
_symmetry.space_group_name_H-M   'P 1'
#
loop_
_entity.id
_entity.type
_entity.pdbx_description
1 polymer ?
#
loop_
_entity_poly.entity_id
_entity_poly.type
_entity_poly.pdbx_seq_one_letter_code
_entity_poly.pdbx_strand_id
1 'polypeptide(L)'
;MANLTIRNLTIHPIELVHVQRFQSEKINQGNVFSNVTATITGFLNATGAINYQIHPIGESVSDDDVSFGVDPFRTVETDVRAADLGSEVVRLTFKTEDHRYEADIPSPSTKSAVMRKLDDGPHELTVVFVPNAALVAIFSSARLDAWMQELRDEWPLTVLSIPGTHNSPTCHNALPSVRCQAVGVPEQLRNGVRFLDIRVSVSPDKDALALVHSAFPIAMTGARYFADMLQDIYAFLEQNPGEAVIMSLKREGTGKGTDGQLGQYLKHSYAGQRADRWWTDPRVPNLGEARGKIVLVRRFGLDDEMRDNGGFGIDAQEWPDNCEDGVGGGGGFRIQDFYVISEGQNVETKIEYSHGQLERAAEQAFALAGMPGHDPNVPPPPFFINFLTASNFFNATCWPERIAAKVNPSVIEYLCGRHGEEGKGPKQLRVGTAGTGVVISDWVGANGDWDLVRCIVGMNARLQITQ
;
A
#
# COMPACT_ATOMS: atom_id res chain seq x y z
N MET A 1 -0.19 17.87 28.39
CA MET A 1 -0.57 17.42 27.04
C MET A 1 0.67 17.46 26.16
N ALA A 2 0.78 16.58 25.17
CA ALA A 2 1.92 16.58 24.26
C ALA A 2 1.85 17.75 23.29
N ASN A 3 3.01 18.23 22.85
CA ASN A 3 3.11 19.19 21.75
C ASN A 3 3.10 18.45 20.42
N LEU A 4 2.69 19.16 19.37
CA LEU A 4 2.68 18.66 18.01
C LEU A 4 4.10 18.44 17.53
N THR A 5 4.34 17.27 16.95
CA THR A 5 5.51 17.00 16.14
C THR A 5 5.09 17.09 14.68
N ILE A 6 5.86 17.79 13.86
CA ILE A 6 5.61 17.91 12.42
C ILE A 6 6.66 17.11 11.68
N ARG A 7 6.22 16.27 10.75
CA ARG A 7 7.10 15.54 9.85
C ARG A 7 6.77 15.88 8.41
N ASN A 8 7.76 16.41 7.71
CA ASN A 8 7.64 16.71 6.29
C ASN A 8 8.11 15.48 5.49
N LEU A 9 7.22 14.81 4.77
CA LEU A 9 7.52 13.68 3.86
C LEU A 9 7.37 14.10 2.40
N THR A 10 7.58 15.39 2.11
CA THR A 10 7.57 15.97 0.77
C THR A 10 9.00 16.30 0.31
N ILE A 11 9.14 16.70 -0.95
CA ILE A 11 10.42 17.15 -1.52
C ILE A 11 10.68 18.65 -1.35
N HIS A 12 9.70 19.42 -0.84
CA HIS A 12 9.80 20.86 -0.64
C HIS A 12 9.91 21.17 0.86
N PRO A 13 10.68 22.18 1.28
CA PRO A 13 10.60 22.70 2.64
C PRO A 13 9.18 23.16 2.95
N ILE A 14 8.74 22.95 4.19
CA ILE A 14 7.43 23.36 4.68
C ILE A 14 7.61 24.13 5.98
N GLU A 15 6.87 25.22 6.15
CA GLU A 15 6.86 25.99 7.40
C GLU A 15 5.44 26.03 7.98
N LEU A 16 5.26 25.66 9.25
CA LEU A 16 4.03 26.00 9.96
C LEU A 16 4.11 27.49 10.33
N VAL A 17 3.18 28.29 9.79
CA VAL A 17 3.19 29.75 9.93
C VAL A 17 2.07 30.30 10.80
N HIS A 18 1.01 29.52 11.01
CA HIS A 18 -0.17 30.00 11.73
C HIS A 18 -0.97 28.86 12.34
N VAL A 19 -1.54 29.09 13.53
CA VAL A 19 -2.33 28.12 14.28
C VAL A 19 -3.58 28.78 14.82
N GLN A 20 -4.74 28.16 14.58
CA GLN A 20 -6.01 28.59 15.16
C GLN A 20 -6.66 27.43 15.92
N ARG A 21 -7.36 27.74 17.00
CA ARG A 21 -8.03 26.74 17.85
C ARG A 21 -9.52 26.94 17.87
N PHE A 22 -10.29 25.87 17.72
CA PHE A 22 -11.75 25.90 17.72
C PHE A 22 -12.31 24.89 18.70
N GLN A 23 -13.48 25.18 19.26
CA GLN A 23 -14.30 24.12 19.84
C GLN A 23 -14.75 23.17 18.72
N SER A 24 -14.96 21.90 19.07
CA SER A 24 -15.38 20.89 18.09
C SER A 24 -16.81 20.42 18.33
N GLU A 25 -17.56 20.17 17.25
CA GLU A 25 -18.82 19.43 17.28
C GLU A 25 -18.68 18.08 16.57
N LYS A 26 -19.37 17.06 17.10
CA LYS A 26 -19.47 15.75 16.47
C LYS A 26 -20.77 15.65 15.66
N ILE A 27 -20.64 15.57 14.34
CA ILE A 27 -21.77 15.41 13.44
C ILE A 27 -21.88 13.95 13.04
N ASN A 28 -22.93 13.27 13.48
CA ASN A 28 -23.22 11.90 13.06
C ASN A 28 -23.57 11.88 11.57
N GLN A 29 -22.86 11.08 10.79
CA GLN A 29 -23.28 10.76 9.44
C GLN A 29 -24.37 9.69 9.52
N GLY A 30 -25.60 10.04 9.13
CA GLY A 30 -26.67 9.05 8.97
C GLY A 30 -26.26 7.99 7.95
N ASN A 31 -26.72 6.74 8.14
CA ASN A 31 -26.47 5.64 7.20
C ASN A 31 -27.00 5.98 5.80
N VAL A 32 -26.14 6.48 4.91
CA VAL A 32 -26.40 6.50 3.47
C VAL A 32 -25.88 5.19 2.88
N PHE A 33 -26.50 4.08 3.28
CA PHE A 33 -26.45 2.83 2.51
C PHE A 33 -27.84 2.60 1.93
N SER A 34 -28.00 2.98 0.66
CA SER A 34 -29.15 2.58 -0.15
C SER A 34 -29.08 1.07 -0.41
N ASN A 35 -30.07 0.34 0.12
CA ASN A 35 -30.50 -1.02 -0.23
C ASN A 35 -29.41 -2.09 -0.45
N VAL A 36 -29.00 -2.75 0.63
CA VAL A 36 -28.63 -4.18 0.59
C VAL A 36 -29.44 -4.92 1.65
N THR A 37 -30.25 -5.86 1.18
CA THR A 37 -31.22 -6.65 1.94
C THR A 37 -30.56 -7.41 3.09
N ALA A 38 -31.23 -7.39 4.25
CA ALA A 38 -30.78 -7.89 5.54
C ALA A 38 -30.42 -9.39 5.57
N THR A 39 -29.22 -9.74 6.08
CA THR A 39 -28.97 -10.78 7.12
C THR A 39 -27.46 -10.99 7.33
N ILE A 40 -26.73 -10.03 7.89
CA ILE A 40 -25.43 -10.27 8.55
C ILE A 40 -25.23 -9.21 9.66
N THR A 41 -25.84 -9.41 10.83
CA THR A 41 -25.75 -8.47 11.98
C THR A 41 -24.57 -8.76 12.92
N GLY A 42 -23.51 -9.44 12.46
CA GLY A 42 -22.42 -9.91 13.34
C GLY A 42 -20.99 -9.46 13.00
N PHE A 43 -20.74 -8.83 11.85
CA PHE A 43 -19.36 -8.65 11.35
C PHE A 43 -18.87 -7.20 11.17
N LEU A 44 -19.70 -6.17 11.41
CA LEU A 44 -19.37 -4.78 11.02
C LEU A 44 -18.49 -3.94 11.97
N ASN A 45 -17.88 -4.52 13.01
CA ASN A 45 -17.19 -3.75 14.06
C ASN A 45 -15.65 -3.93 14.12
N ALA A 46 -14.97 -4.40 13.07
CA ALA A 46 -13.50 -4.48 13.09
C ALA A 46 -12.84 -3.25 12.47
N THR A 47 -13.25 -2.89 11.25
CA THR A 47 -12.82 -1.65 10.60
C THR A 47 -13.77 -0.55 11.03
N GLY A 48 -13.60 -0.05 12.26
CA GLY A 48 -14.49 0.95 12.84
C GLY A 48 -14.61 2.18 11.95
N ALA A 49 -15.65 2.23 11.12
CA ALA A 49 -16.12 3.45 10.52
C ALA A 49 -16.54 4.34 11.69
N ILE A 50 -15.78 5.40 11.92
CA ILE A 50 -16.23 6.44 12.82
C ILE A 50 -17.40 7.11 12.09
N ASN A 51 -18.63 6.77 12.48
CA ASN A 51 -19.86 7.30 11.86
C ASN A 51 -20.13 8.77 12.23
N TYR A 52 -19.10 9.50 12.65
CA TYR A 52 -19.19 10.91 12.97
C TYR A 52 -18.00 11.65 12.40
N GLN A 53 -18.23 12.89 11.97
CA GLN A 53 -17.18 13.83 11.61
C GLN A 53 -16.99 14.84 12.73
N ILE A 54 -15.75 15.31 12.89
CA ILE A 54 -15.40 16.37 13.82
C ILE A 54 -15.26 17.66 13.01
N HIS A 55 -16.02 18.69 13.40
CA HIS A 55 -16.00 19.99 12.71
C HIS A 55 -15.71 21.12 13.71
N PRO A 56 -14.95 22.15 13.32
CA PRO A 56 -14.78 23.36 14.12
C PRO A 56 -16.10 24.14 14.22
N ILE A 57 -16.38 24.71 15.40
CA ILE A 57 -17.56 25.56 15.64
C ILE A 57 -17.16 26.94 16.17
N GLY A 58 -17.93 27.96 15.77
CA GLY A 58 -17.77 29.33 16.25
C GLY A 58 -16.50 30.03 15.77
N GLU A 59 -16.14 31.11 16.47
CA GLU A 59 -14.88 31.84 16.28
C GLU A 59 -13.72 31.10 16.96
N SER A 60 -12.50 31.37 16.49
CA SER A 60 -11.30 30.78 17.06
C SER A 60 -11.08 31.24 18.51
N VAL A 61 -10.81 30.29 19.40
CA VAL A 61 -10.47 30.50 20.80
C VAL A 61 -9.06 31.09 20.95
N SER A 62 -8.14 30.70 20.07
CA SER A 62 -6.83 31.33 19.91
C SER A 62 -6.46 31.40 18.43
N ASP A 63 -5.62 32.38 18.10
CA ASP A 63 -5.19 32.75 16.75
C ASP A 63 -3.75 33.26 16.90
N ASP A 64 -2.79 32.41 16.55
CA ASP A 64 -1.38 32.56 16.90
C ASP A 64 -0.49 32.42 15.64
N ASP A 65 0.33 33.43 15.37
CA ASP A 65 1.41 33.34 14.38
C ASP A 65 2.59 32.56 14.97
N VAL A 66 3.09 31.58 14.21
CA VAL A 66 4.20 30.71 14.60
C VAL A 66 5.22 30.59 13.46
N SER A 67 6.40 30.03 13.73
CA SER A 67 7.38 29.77 12.68
C SER A 67 8.16 28.49 13.00
N PHE A 68 7.75 27.39 12.37
CA PHE A 68 8.43 26.11 12.45
C PHE A 68 8.74 25.59 11.05
N GLY A 69 9.97 25.83 10.59
CA GLY A 69 10.48 25.30 9.33
C GLY A 69 10.89 23.84 9.44
N VAL A 70 10.47 23.03 8.47
CA VAL A 70 10.71 21.59 8.39
C VAL A 70 11.23 21.25 7.00
N ASP A 71 12.52 20.93 6.91
CA ASP A 71 13.15 20.51 5.66
C ASP A 71 12.56 19.21 5.10
N PRO A 72 12.72 18.93 3.79
CA PRO A 72 12.29 17.67 3.18
C PRO A 72 12.75 16.46 3.98
N PHE A 73 11.81 15.57 4.31
CA PHE A 73 12.05 14.35 5.08
C PHE A 73 12.76 14.57 6.43
N ARG A 74 12.44 15.68 7.08
CA ARG A 74 12.82 15.97 8.47
C ARG A 74 11.60 16.04 9.37
N THR A 75 11.90 15.99 10.66
CA THR A 75 10.94 16.03 11.75
C THR A 75 11.35 17.14 12.70
N VAL A 76 10.37 17.95 13.14
CA VAL A 76 10.57 19.04 14.09
C VAL A 76 9.54 18.92 15.21
N GLU A 77 10.00 19.03 16.44
CA GLU A 77 9.14 19.21 17.61
C GLU A 77 8.79 20.68 17.75
N THR A 78 7.52 20.96 18.05
CA THR A 78 7.02 22.33 18.24
C THR A 78 6.68 22.61 19.70
N ASP A 79 6.38 23.86 20.02
CA ASP A 79 5.73 24.23 21.28
C ASP A 79 4.18 24.31 21.14
N VAL A 80 3.65 23.99 19.97
CA VAL A 80 2.20 24.01 19.69
C VAL A 80 1.56 22.80 20.34
N ARG A 81 0.68 23.02 21.32
CA ARG A 81 -0.06 21.93 21.99
C ARG A 81 -0.93 21.14 21.01
N ALA A 82 -0.99 19.81 21.14
CA ALA A 82 -1.95 19.00 20.38
C ALA A 82 -3.42 19.34 20.72
N ALA A 83 -4.34 19.04 19.79
CA ALA A 83 -5.77 19.19 20.02
C ALA A 83 -6.29 18.25 21.12
N ASP A 84 -7.17 18.73 21.99
CA ASP A 84 -7.94 17.86 22.88
C ASP A 84 -8.99 17.06 22.09
N LEU A 85 -8.67 15.78 21.86
CA LEU A 85 -9.49 14.88 21.03
C LEU A 85 -10.94 14.81 21.55
N GLY A 86 -11.87 15.32 20.74
CA GLY A 86 -13.31 15.27 20.99
C GLY A 86 -13.92 16.55 21.57
N SER A 87 -13.10 17.55 21.92
CA SER A 87 -13.57 18.88 22.31
C SER A 87 -12.95 20.03 21.50
N GLU A 88 -11.83 19.77 20.81
CA GLU A 88 -11.07 20.79 20.09
C GLU A 88 -10.71 20.35 18.66
N VAL A 89 -10.67 21.32 17.76
CA VAL A 89 -10.00 21.22 16.45
C VAL A 89 -8.93 22.30 16.39
N VAL A 90 -7.72 21.93 15.97
CA VAL A 90 -6.63 22.87 15.71
C VAL A 90 -6.44 22.98 14.22
N ARG A 91 -6.54 24.19 13.69
CA ARG A 91 -6.31 24.51 12.29
C ARG A 91 -4.87 24.97 12.11
N LEU A 92 -4.16 24.30 11.22
CA LEU A 92 -2.76 24.55 10.93
C LEU A 92 -2.64 25.15 9.52
N THR A 93 -1.94 26.27 9.39
CA THR A 93 -1.59 26.84 8.09
C THR A 93 -0.10 26.65 7.84
N PHE A 94 0.20 25.92 6.78
CA PHE A 94 1.55 25.68 6.28
C PHE A 94 1.86 26.58 5.10
N LYS A 95 3.14 26.93 4.94
CA LYS A 95 3.70 27.66 3.81
C LYS A 95 4.74 26.79 3.10
N THR A 96 4.69 26.73 1.77
CA THR A 96 5.75 26.18 0.92
C THR A 96 5.79 26.96 -0.40
N GLU A 97 6.98 27.32 -0.88
CA GLU A 97 7.18 28.09 -2.13
C GLU A 97 6.26 29.33 -2.26
N ASP A 98 6.09 30.07 -1.16
CA ASP A 98 5.21 31.25 -1.03
C ASP A 98 3.69 31.02 -1.03
N HIS A 99 3.25 29.78 -1.17
CA HIS A 99 1.85 29.37 -1.16
C HIS A 99 1.41 28.84 0.21
N ARG A 100 0.14 29.06 0.57
CA ARG A 100 -0.44 28.69 1.87
C ARG A 100 -1.46 27.57 1.77
N TYR A 101 -1.37 26.64 2.72
CA TYR A 101 -2.16 25.41 2.78
C TYR A 101 -2.70 25.22 4.19
N GLU A 102 -3.97 24.87 4.31
CA GLU A 102 -4.64 24.76 5.61
C GLU A 102 -5.19 23.35 5.84
N ALA A 103 -5.03 22.84 7.05
CA ALA A 103 -5.71 21.63 7.48
C ALA A 103 -6.14 21.66 8.94
N ASP A 104 -7.28 21.03 9.20
CA ASP A 104 -7.81 20.82 10.54
C ASP A 104 -7.30 19.49 11.12
N ILE A 105 -6.86 19.52 12.38
CA ILE A 105 -6.46 18.34 13.15
C ILE A 105 -7.25 18.25 14.48
N PRO A 106 -7.89 17.12 14.81
CA PRO A 106 -8.13 15.99 13.90
C PRO A 106 -8.97 16.43 12.68
N SER A 107 -8.72 15.81 11.54
CA SER A 107 -9.48 16.12 10.33
C SER A 107 -10.93 15.63 10.45
N PRO A 108 -11.88 16.19 9.67
CA PRO A 108 -13.25 15.70 9.64
C PRO A 108 -13.38 14.23 9.24
N SER A 109 -12.44 13.70 8.44
CA SER A 109 -12.40 12.29 8.02
C SER A 109 -11.59 11.37 8.97
N THR A 110 -11.14 11.91 10.11
CA THR A 110 -10.46 11.25 11.24
C THR A 110 -9.06 10.66 11.01
N LYS A 111 -8.57 10.47 9.78
CA LYS A 111 -7.24 9.86 9.54
C LYS A 111 -6.31 10.69 8.65
N SER A 112 -6.78 11.12 7.47
CA SER A 112 -6.04 12.02 6.59
C SER A 112 -6.93 13.13 6.03
N ALA A 113 -6.33 14.17 5.47
CA ALA A 113 -7.05 15.17 4.69
C ALA A 113 -6.13 15.84 3.68
N VAL A 114 -6.64 16.07 2.47
CA VAL A 114 -6.00 16.97 1.52
C VAL A 114 -6.12 18.38 2.08
N MET A 115 -5.00 19.10 2.19
CA MET A 115 -4.96 20.46 2.68
C MET A 115 -5.71 21.38 1.72
N ARG A 116 -6.49 22.31 2.28
CA ARG A 116 -7.16 23.36 1.53
C ARG A 116 -6.13 24.37 1.06
N LYS A 117 -6.00 24.57 -0.25
CA LYS A 117 -5.20 25.66 -0.82
C LYS A 117 -5.86 27.00 -0.49
N LEU A 118 -5.10 27.95 0.05
CA LEU A 118 -5.58 29.31 0.32
C LEU A 118 -5.31 30.27 -0.84
N ASP A 119 -4.50 29.84 -1.80
CA ASP A 119 -4.11 30.55 -3.01
C ASP A 119 -3.94 29.56 -4.19
N ASP A 120 -3.33 30.01 -5.29
CA ASP A 120 -3.13 29.25 -6.53
C ASP A 120 -1.91 28.30 -6.49
N GLY A 121 -1.49 27.88 -5.29
CA GLY A 121 -0.32 27.02 -5.11
C GLY A 121 -0.32 25.73 -5.92
N PRO A 122 0.84 25.34 -6.50
CA PRO A 122 0.91 24.26 -7.48
C PRO A 122 0.72 22.88 -6.83
N HIS A 123 1.14 22.73 -5.57
CA HIS A 123 1.16 21.43 -4.90
C HIS A 123 -0.20 21.06 -4.34
N GLU A 124 -0.51 19.76 -4.37
CA GLU A 124 -1.53 19.19 -3.49
C GLU A 124 -0.81 18.49 -2.34
N LEU A 125 -1.21 18.78 -1.10
CA LEU A 125 -0.58 18.23 0.10
C LEU A 125 -1.63 17.47 0.90
N THR A 126 -1.25 16.34 1.48
CA THR A 126 -2.10 15.55 2.38
C THR A 126 -1.49 15.54 3.77
N VAL A 127 -2.30 15.84 4.78
CA VAL A 127 -1.93 15.65 6.18
C VAL A 127 -2.43 14.29 6.67
N VAL A 128 -1.60 13.58 7.42
CA VAL A 128 -1.97 12.39 8.20
C VAL A 128 -1.70 12.71 9.66
N PHE A 129 -2.75 12.69 10.48
CA PHE A 129 -2.63 12.96 11.90
C PHE A 129 -2.60 11.66 12.68
N VAL A 130 -1.55 11.45 13.49
CA VAL A 130 -1.39 10.29 14.37
C VAL A 130 -1.60 10.76 15.81
N PRO A 131 -2.81 10.58 16.38
CA PRO A 131 -3.17 11.18 17.66
C PRO A 131 -2.33 10.66 18.83
N ASN A 132 -2.02 9.36 18.83
CA ASN A 132 -1.23 8.69 19.89
C ASN A 132 0.18 9.27 20.04
N ALA A 133 0.72 9.84 18.96
CA ALA A 133 2.06 10.42 18.91
C ALA A 133 2.04 11.96 18.84
N ALA A 134 0.86 12.60 18.87
CA ALA A 134 0.69 14.03 18.57
C ALA A 134 1.44 14.45 17.30
N LEU A 135 1.42 13.60 16.27
CA LEU A 135 2.25 13.75 15.08
C LEU A 135 1.41 14.16 13.88
N VAL A 136 1.91 15.15 13.15
CA VAL A 136 1.37 15.65 11.88
C VAL A 136 2.37 15.28 10.78
N ALA A 137 2.06 14.27 9.98
CA ALA A 137 2.86 13.90 8.81
C ALA A 137 2.28 14.54 7.55
N ILE A 138 3.12 15.16 6.74
CA ILE A 138 2.71 15.87 5.51
C ILE A 138 3.31 15.18 4.30
N PHE A 139 2.46 14.74 3.38
CA PHE A 139 2.84 14.07 2.14
C PHE A 139 2.46 14.94 0.93
N SER A 140 3.22 14.83 -0.16
CA SER A 140 2.76 15.27 -1.47
C SER A 140 1.60 14.35 -1.89
N SER A 141 0.47 14.94 -2.29
CA SER A 141 -0.67 14.20 -2.80
C SER A 141 -0.38 13.70 -4.20
N ALA A 142 -0.02 12.43 -4.32
CA ALA A 142 0.07 11.77 -5.62
C ALA A 142 -1.33 11.50 -6.18
N ARG A 143 -1.50 11.60 -7.50
CA ARG A 143 -2.70 11.08 -8.18
C ARG A 143 -2.69 9.56 -8.12
N LEU A 144 -3.45 8.97 -7.21
CA LEU A 144 -3.37 7.52 -6.92
C LEU A 144 -3.66 6.61 -8.13
N ASP A 145 -4.42 7.06 -9.12
CA ASP A 145 -4.67 6.32 -10.35
C ASP A 145 -3.52 6.41 -11.37
N ALA A 146 -2.56 7.33 -11.17
CA ALA A 146 -1.48 7.63 -12.12
C ALA A 146 -0.16 8.03 -11.43
N TRP A 147 0.13 7.48 -10.24
CA TRP A 147 1.24 7.95 -9.39
C TRP A 147 2.62 7.56 -9.93
N MET A 148 2.73 6.45 -10.68
CA MET A 148 4.01 6.06 -11.26
C MET A 148 4.44 7.03 -12.36
N GLN A 149 3.52 7.76 -13.00
CA GLN A 149 3.81 8.75 -14.04
C GLN A 149 4.77 9.86 -13.58
N GLU A 150 4.79 10.17 -12.28
CA GLU A 150 5.65 11.22 -11.69
C GLU A 150 7.10 10.75 -11.49
N LEU A 151 7.37 9.45 -11.64
CA LEU A 151 8.68 8.85 -11.41
C LEU A 151 9.45 8.71 -12.72
N ARG A 152 10.78 8.75 -12.64
CA ARG A 152 11.67 8.54 -13.78
C ARG A 152 11.63 7.09 -14.28
N ASP A 153 11.74 6.93 -15.59
CA ASP A 153 11.70 5.61 -16.25
C ASP A 153 12.86 4.70 -15.87
N GLU A 154 14.02 5.26 -15.51
CA GLU A 154 15.22 4.48 -15.21
C GLU A 154 15.17 3.76 -13.86
N TRP A 155 14.22 4.11 -12.98
CA TRP A 155 14.09 3.45 -11.68
C TRP A 155 13.72 1.97 -11.83
N PRO A 156 14.48 1.03 -11.24
CA PRO A 156 14.06 -0.36 -11.13
C PRO A 156 12.75 -0.48 -10.33
N LEU A 157 11.86 -1.40 -10.69
CA LEU A 157 10.64 -1.62 -9.89
C LEU A 157 10.93 -2.02 -8.45
N THR A 158 12.10 -2.62 -8.18
CA THR A 158 12.51 -3.09 -6.86
C THR A 158 12.80 -1.99 -5.85
N VAL A 159 13.06 -0.76 -6.29
CA VAL A 159 13.32 0.38 -5.39
C VAL A 159 12.07 1.19 -5.06
N LEU A 160 10.95 0.92 -5.75
CA LEU A 160 9.71 1.67 -5.57
C LEU A 160 8.98 1.24 -4.29
N SER A 161 8.22 2.18 -3.74
CA SER A 161 7.25 1.93 -2.70
C SER A 161 5.91 1.59 -3.33
N ILE A 162 5.54 0.31 -3.33
CA ILE A 162 4.42 -0.24 -4.11
C ILE A 162 3.35 -0.79 -3.16
N PRO A 163 2.14 -0.20 -3.16
CA PRO A 163 1.01 -0.78 -2.46
C PRO A 163 0.52 -2.03 -3.18
N GLY A 164 0.28 -3.09 -2.41
CA GLY A 164 -0.24 -4.36 -2.88
C GLY A 164 -1.44 -4.86 -2.09
N THR A 165 -2.19 -5.78 -2.69
CA THR A 165 -3.32 -6.46 -2.04
C THR A 165 -3.15 -7.96 -2.07
N HIS A 166 -3.40 -8.60 -0.93
CA HIS A 166 -3.32 -10.05 -0.78
C HIS A 166 -4.60 -10.70 -1.31
N ASN A 167 -4.42 -11.79 -2.07
CA ASN A 167 -5.49 -12.46 -2.80
C ASN A 167 -6.51 -11.45 -3.39
N SER A 168 -6.01 -10.54 -4.23
CA SER A 168 -6.66 -9.29 -4.64
C SER A 168 -8.14 -9.38 -5.07
N PRO A 169 -8.62 -10.43 -5.78
CA PRO A 169 -10.01 -10.48 -6.21
C PRO A 169 -11.00 -10.93 -5.12
N THR A 170 -10.56 -11.22 -3.89
CA THR A 170 -11.40 -11.74 -2.79
C THR A 170 -12.29 -10.68 -2.11
N CYS A 171 -13.02 -9.90 -2.89
CA CYS A 171 -13.94 -8.87 -2.40
C CYS A 171 -15.41 -9.30 -2.38
N HIS A 172 -15.72 -10.47 -2.93
CA HIS A 172 -17.10 -10.93 -3.06
C HIS A 172 -17.65 -11.53 -1.77
N ASN A 173 -18.97 -11.77 -1.76
CA ASN A 173 -19.62 -12.53 -0.69
C ASN A 173 -19.10 -13.98 -0.72
N ALA A 174 -18.32 -14.31 0.29
CA ALA A 174 -17.71 -15.62 0.54
C ALA A 174 -17.74 -15.93 2.05
N LEU A 175 -17.19 -17.07 2.45
CA LEU A 175 -16.93 -17.31 3.87
C LEU A 175 -16.05 -16.17 4.42
N PRO A 176 -16.31 -15.66 5.64
CA PRO A 176 -15.55 -14.51 6.16
C PRO A 176 -14.03 -14.71 6.19
N SER A 177 -13.56 -15.94 6.42
CA SER A 177 -12.14 -16.30 6.39
C SER A 177 -11.51 -16.34 4.99
N VAL A 178 -12.33 -16.26 3.93
CA VAL A 178 -11.91 -16.23 2.51
C VAL A 178 -11.88 -14.81 1.95
N ARG A 179 -12.62 -13.88 2.56
CA ARG A 179 -12.70 -12.48 2.09
C ARG A 179 -11.54 -11.65 2.64
N CYS A 180 -10.57 -11.37 1.79
CA CYS A 180 -9.40 -10.58 2.15
C CYS A 180 -9.54 -9.09 1.77
N GLN A 181 -10.43 -8.76 0.83
CA GLN A 181 -10.55 -7.41 0.29
C GLN A 181 -11.94 -6.80 0.51
N ALA A 182 -11.96 -5.48 0.73
CA ALA A 182 -13.19 -4.72 0.89
C ALA A 182 -13.82 -4.36 -0.47
N VAL A 183 -12.98 -4.13 -1.48
CA VAL A 183 -13.33 -3.61 -2.81
C VAL A 183 -12.68 -4.42 -3.93
N GLY A 184 -13.23 -4.36 -5.15
CA GLY A 184 -12.71 -5.11 -6.31
C GLY A 184 -11.45 -4.50 -6.93
N VAL A 185 -10.78 -5.29 -7.78
CA VAL A 185 -9.52 -4.91 -8.46
C VAL A 185 -9.59 -3.54 -9.17
N PRO A 186 -10.66 -3.16 -9.91
CA PRO A 186 -10.75 -1.83 -10.51
C PRO A 186 -10.65 -0.68 -9.50
N GLU A 187 -11.25 -0.84 -8.32
CA GLU A 187 -11.21 0.17 -7.24
C GLU A 187 -9.82 0.21 -6.61
N GLN A 188 -9.19 -0.95 -6.40
CA GLN A 188 -7.82 -1.05 -5.88
C GLN A 188 -6.83 -0.32 -6.79
N LEU A 189 -6.90 -0.55 -8.11
CA LEU A 189 -6.04 0.09 -9.10
C LEU A 189 -6.26 1.62 -9.13
N ARG A 190 -7.52 2.08 -9.16
CA ARG A 190 -7.84 3.53 -9.12
C ARG A 190 -7.32 4.23 -7.86
N ASN A 191 -7.05 3.49 -6.79
CA ASN A 191 -6.59 4.05 -5.53
C ASN A 191 -5.15 3.65 -5.18
N GLY A 192 -4.29 3.37 -6.18
CA GLY A 192 -2.84 3.31 -6.00
C GLY A 192 -2.24 1.91 -5.89
N VAL A 193 -3.04 0.85 -5.77
CA VAL A 193 -2.52 -0.52 -5.74
C VAL A 193 -1.90 -0.87 -7.09
N ARG A 194 -0.65 -1.37 -7.07
CA ARG A 194 0.08 -1.81 -8.28
C ARG A 194 0.71 -3.19 -8.13
N PHE A 195 0.57 -3.84 -6.99
CA PHE A 195 0.90 -5.26 -6.82
C PHE A 195 -0.35 -6.07 -6.51
N LEU A 196 -0.62 -7.10 -7.31
CA LEU A 196 -1.76 -7.99 -7.14
C LEU A 196 -1.27 -9.41 -6.84
N ASP A 197 -1.62 -9.95 -5.66
CA ASP A 197 -1.46 -11.38 -5.37
C ASP A 197 -2.68 -12.14 -5.91
N ILE A 198 -2.47 -12.92 -6.96
CA ILE A 198 -3.51 -13.66 -7.66
C ILE A 198 -3.31 -15.15 -7.45
N ARG A 199 -4.40 -15.84 -7.07
CA ARG A 199 -4.39 -17.27 -6.83
C ARG A 199 -5.42 -17.97 -7.70
N VAL A 200 -4.96 -18.98 -8.45
CA VAL A 200 -5.76 -19.66 -9.46
C VAL A 200 -5.77 -21.17 -9.27
N SER A 201 -6.94 -21.77 -9.50
CA SER A 201 -7.12 -23.21 -9.62
C SER A 201 -7.00 -23.64 -11.06
N VAL A 202 -6.22 -24.69 -11.30
CA VAL A 202 -5.86 -25.17 -12.65
C VAL A 202 -6.51 -26.53 -12.88
N SER A 203 -7.18 -26.69 -14.02
CA SER A 203 -7.75 -27.96 -14.46
C SER A 203 -6.87 -28.59 -15.53
N PRO A 204 -6.72 -29.93 -15.60
CA PRO A 204 -5.88 -30.55 -16.62
C PRO A 204 -6.39 -30.41 -18.06
N ASP A 205 -7.69 -30.25 -18.22
CA ASP A 205 -8.43 -30.33 -19.48
C ASP A 205 -8.99 -28.98 -19.96
N LYS A 206 -8.81 -27.91 -19.17
CA LYS A 206 -9.37 -26.58 -19.45
C LYS A 206 -8.40 -25.49 -19.02
N ASP A 207 -8.17 -24.55 -19.91
CA ASP A 207 -7.32 -23.37 -19.67
C ASP A 207 -8.02 -22.26 -18.89
N ALA A 208 -9.33 -22.36 -18.66
CA ALA A 208 -10.09 -21.44 -17.82
C ALA A 208 -9.64 -21.50 -16.35
N LEU A 209 -8.85 -20.50 -15.94
CA LEU A 209 -8.33 -20.38 -14.58
C LEU A 209 -9.36 -19.76 -13.63
N ALA A 210 -9.83 -20.55 -12.65
CA ALA A 210 -10.75 -20.07 -11.62
C ALA A 210 -10.00 -19.40 -10.46
N LEU A 211 -10.50 -18.26 -9.99
CA LEU A 211 -9.94 -17.53 -8.85
C LEU A 211 -10.37 -18.19 -7.53
N VAL A 212 -9.40 -18.41 -6.64
CA VAL A 212 -9.59 -19.19 -5.41
C VAL A 212 -8.89 -18.59 -4.20
N HIS A 213 -9.28 -19.04 -3.02
CA HIS A 213 -8.55 -18.82 -1.78
C HIS A 213 -8.40 -20.18 -1.08
N SER A 214 -7.18 -20.71 -1.03
CA SER A 214 -6.95 -22.09 -0.58
C SER A 214 -7.84 -23.05 -1.39
N ALA A 215 -8.58 -23.94 -0.74
CA ALA A 215 -9.50 -24.87 -1.38
C ALA A 215 -10.87 -24.26 -1.77
N PHE A 216 -11.11 -22.97 -1.48
CA PHE A 216 -12.44 -22.36 -1.60
C PHE A 216 -12.55 -21.42 -2.81
N PRO A 217 -13.73 -21.36 -3.47
CA PRO A 217 -14.01 -20.32 -4.45
C PRO A 217 -14.12 -18.96 -3.75
N ILE A 218 -13.74 -17.89 -4.44
CA ILE A 218 -13.77 -16.52 -3.89
C ILE A 218 -15.17 -15.89 -3.84
N ALA A 219 -16.21 -16.60 -4.32
CA ALA A 219 -17.59 -16.13 -4.31
C ALA A 219 -18.58 -17.30 -4.15
N MET A 220 -19.64 -17.10 -3.37
CA MET A 220 -20.73 -18.08 -3.21
C MET A 220 -21.70 -18.12 -4.40
N THR A 221 -21.70 -17.10 -5.25
CA THR A 221 -22.65 -16.94 -6.36
C THR A 221 -22.14 -17.51 -7.69
N GLY A 222 -21.02 -18.21 -7.67
CA GLY A 222 -20.41 -18.84 -8.85
C GLY A 222 -18.91 -18.58 -8.94
N ALA A 223 -18.22 -19.37 -9.76
CA ALA A 223 -16.80 -19.19 -10.01
C ALA A 223 -16.54 -17.82 -10.66
N ARG A 224 -15.44 -17.19 -10.24
CA ARG A 224 -14.88 -16.00 -10.87
C ARG A 224 -13.62 -16.42 -11.61
N TYR A 225 -13.39 -15.86 -12.79
CA TYR A 225 -12.32 -16.31 -13.66
C TYR A 225 -11.26 -15.25 -13.85
N PHE A 226 -10.03 -15.72 -14.01
CA PHE A 226 -8.86 -14.89 -14.27
C PHE A 226 -9.01 -14.03 -15.53
N ALA A 227 -9.66 -14.57 -16.57
CA ALA A 227 -9.89 -13.88 -17.83
C ALA A 227 -10.68 -12.57 -17.66
N ASP A 228 -11.72 -12.58 -16.84
CA ASP A 228 -12.60 -11.42 -16.62
C ASP A 228 -11.83 -10.32 -15.88
N MET A 229 -11.13 -10.69 -14.80
CA MET A 229 -10.28 -9.77 -14.03
C MET A 229 -9.16 -9.17 -14.88
N LEU A 230 -8.59 -9.92 -15.84
CA LEU A 230 -7.59 -9.39 -16.74
C LEU A 230 -8.13 -8.26 -17.63
N GLN A 231 -9.40 -8.30 -18.04
CA GLN A 231 -9.99 -7.21 -18.82
C GLN A 231 -10.02 -5.91 -18.02
N ASP A 232 -10.33 -5.98 -16.72
CA ASP A 232 -10.30 -4.82 -15.83
C ASP A 232 -8.89 -4.21 -15.74
N ILE A 233 -7.86 -5.06 -15.63
CA ILE A 233 -6.46 -4.62 -15.54
C ILE A 233 -6.01 -3.99 -16.87
N TYR A 234 -6.37 -4.58 -18.02
CA TYR A 234 -6.06 -3.99 -19.32
C TYR A 234 -6.73 -2.64 -19.52
N ALA A 235 -8.01 -2.51 -19.15
CA ALA A 235 -8.73 -1.25 -19.24
C ALA A 235 -8.08 -0.16 -18.37
N PHE A 236 -7.62 -0.52 -17.17
CA PHE A 236 -6.89 0.39 -16.30
C PHE A 236 -5.56 0.87 -16.93
N LEU A 237 -4.75 -0.05 -17.47
CA LEU A 237 -3.46 0.26 -18.11
C LEU A 237 -3.64 1.06 -19.41
N GLU A 238 -4.74 0.85 -20.14
CA GLU A 238 -5.08 1.62 -21.33
C GLU A 238 -5.48 3.07 -20.99
N GLN A 239 -6.17 3.27 -19.87
CA GLN A 239 -6.52 4.60 -19.36
C GLN A 239 -5.33 5.31 -18.69
N ASN A 240 -4.40 4.55 -18.15
CA ASN A 240 -3.24 5.05 -17.40
C ASN A 240 -1.94 4.43 -17.95
N PRO A 241 -1.49 4.81 -19.17
CA PRO A 241 -0.33 4.21 -19.81
C PRO A 241 0.99 4.50 -19.07
N GLY A 242 0.98 5.47 -18.16
CA GLY A 242 2.08 5.75 -17.23
C GLY A 242 2.26 4.68 -16.16
N GLU A 243 1.29 3.80 -15.94
CA GLU A 243 1.31 2.85 -14.83
C GLU A 243 1.77 1.46 -15.26
N ALA A 244 2.20 0.65 -14.29
CA ALA A 244 2.53 -0.76 -14.48
C ALA A 244 1.91 -1.58 -13.34
N VAL A 245 1.48 -2.81 -13.62
CA VAL A 245 0.91 -3.71 -12.60
C VAL A 245 1.81 -4.92 -12.42
N ILE A 246 2.33 -5.12 -11.21
CA ILE A 246 3.01 -6.36 -10.85
C ILE A 246 1.96 -7.40 -10.46
N MET A 247 1.94 -8.52 -11.17
CA MET A 247 1.04 -9.63 -10.88
C MET A 247 1.85 -10.80 -10.34
N SER A 248 1.73 -11.04 -9.03
CA SER A 248 2.19 -12.27 -8.40
C SER A 248 1.14 -13.35 -8.62
N LEU A 249 1.50 -14.41 -9.34
CA LEU A 249 0.57 -15.49 -9.66
C LEU A 249 1.00 -16.80 -9.04
N LYS A 250 0.07 -17.44 -8.32
CA LYS A 250 0.29 -18.70 -7.61
C LYS A 250 -0.80 -19.72 -7.96
N ARG A 251 -0.41 -20.99 -8.15
CA ARG A 251 -1.37 -22.09 -8.21
C ARG A 251 -1.88 -22.43 -6.81
N GLU A 252 -3.19 -22.56 -6.69
CA GLU A 252 -3.90 -22.99 -5.47
C GLU A 252 -5.18 -23.74 -5.86
N GLY A 253 -6.12 -23.96 -4.94
CA GLY A 253 -7.38 -24.64 -5.22
C GLY A 253 -7.27 -26.17 -5.24
N THR A 254 -8.40 -26.78 -5.55
CA THR A 254 -8.57 -28.24 -5.62
C THR A 254 -8.40 -28.80 -7.04
N GLY A 255 -8.12 -27.93 -8.01
CA GLY A 255 -7.83 -28.31 -9.38
C GLY A 255 -6.61 -29.24 -9.47
N LYS A 256 -6.70 -30.23 -10.37
CA LYS A 256 -5.67 -31.28 -10.53
C LYS A 256 -4.58 -30.92 -11.54
N GLY A 257 -4.63 -29.71 -12.12
CA GLY A 257 -3.63 -29.25 -13.07
C GLY A 257 -2.30 -28.94 -12.39
N THR A 258 -1.22 -29.02 -13.16
CA THR A 258 0.15 -28.80 -12.69
C THR A 258 0.59 -27.34 -12.85
N ASP A 259 1.72 -26.98 -12.23
CA ASP A 259 2.36 -25.68 -12.45
C ASP A 259 2.78 -25.48 -13.92
N GLY A 260 3.28 -26.53 -14.57
CA GLY A 260 3.61 -26.49 -16.00
C GLY A 260 2.40 -26.16 -16.87
N GLN A 261 1.23 -26.76 -16.57
CA GLN A 261 -0.02 -26.41 -17.27
C GLN A 261 -0.44 -24.96 -17.02
N LEU A 262 -0.26 -24.45 -15.79
CA LEU A 262 -0.48 -23.03 -15.51
C LEU A 262 0.41 -22.15 -16.40
N GLY A 263 1.70 -22.46 -16.49
CA GLY A 263 2.64 -21.76 -17.35
C GLY A 263 2.23 -21.77 -18.83
N GLN A 264 1.86 -22.94 -19.35
CA GLN A 264 1.38 -23.09 -20.73
C GLN A 264 0.10 -22.30 -20.99
N TYR A 265 -0.92 -22.40 -20.12
CA TYR A 265 -2.17 -21.67 -20.27
C TYR A 265 -1.93 -20.16 -20.23
N LEU A 266 -1.10 -19.67 -19.31
CA LEU A 266 -0.73 -18.25 -19.27
C LEU A 266 -0.04 -17.80 -20.53
N LYS A 267 0.94 -18.56 -21.03
CA LYS A 267 1.69 -18.20 -22.23
C LYS A 267 0.80 -18.20 -23.47
N HIS A 268 -0.07 -19.20 -23.66
CA HIS A 268 -0.82 -19.39 -24.90
C HIS A 268 -2.21 -18.74 -24.90
N SER A 269 -2.95 -18.86 -23.80
CA SER A 269 -4.36 -18.43 -23.72
C SER A 269 -4.53 -17.03 -23.11
N TYR A 270 -3.51 -16.50 -22.43
CA TYR A 270 -3.59 -15.19 -21.77
C TYR A 270 -2.52 -14.21 -22.27
N ALA A 271 -1.31 -14.25 -21.70
CA ALA A 271 -0.25 -13.29 -21.99
C ALA A 271 0.13 -13.26 -23.49
N GLY A 272 0.16 -14.41 -24.16
CA GLY A 272 0.46 -14.48 -25.59
C GLY A 272 -0.60 -13.83 -26.49
N GLN A 273 -1.86 -13.73 -26.04
CA GLN A 273 -2.93 -13.06 -26.79
C GLN A 273 -2.79 -11.53 -26.76
N ARG A 274 -2.08 -10.99 -25.78
CA ARG A 274 -1.84 -9.55 -25.58
C ARG A 274 -0.39 -9.30 -25.17
N ALA A 275 0.57 -9.84 -25.93
CA ALA A 275 1.99 -9.81 -25.56
C ALA A 275 2.52 -8.38 -25.34
N ASP A 276 1.94 -7.38 -26.00
CA ASP A 276 2.25 -5.94 -25.82
C ASP A 276 1.90 -5.41 -24.42
N ARG A 277 0.99 -6.09 -23.70
CA ARG A 277 0.53 -5.77 -22.34
C ARG A 277 1.21 -6.59 -21.26
N TRP A 278 2.20 -7.42 -21.59
CA TRP A 278 2.88 -8.24 -20.59
C TRP A 278 4.39 -8.07 -20.64
N TRP A 279 4.99 -7.98 -19.47
CA TRP A 279 6.40 -8.21 -19.26
C TRP A 279 6.59 -9.64 -18.75
N THR A 280 7.10 -10.50 -19.62
CA THR A 280 7.34 -11.93 -19.34
C THR A 280 8.81 -12.32 -19.46
N ASP A 281 9.70 -11.35 -19.67
CA ASP A 281 11.15 -11.56 -19.53
C ASP A 281 11.46 -11.90 -18.05
N PRO A 282 12.28 -12.93 -17.76
CA PRO A 282 12.62 -13.31 -16.40
C PRO A 282 13.37 -12.26 -15.57
N ARG A 283 13.87 -11.19 -16.19
CA ARG A 283 14.51 -10.10 -15.43
C ARG A 283 13.51 -9.11 -14.84
N VAL A 284 13.99 -8.38 -13.83
CA VAL A 284 13.31 -7.19 -13.32
C VAL A 284 13.40 -6.06 -14.37
N PRO A 285 12.27 -5.49 -14.81
CA PRO A 285 12.27 -4.31 -15.68
C PRO A 285 12.55 -3.03 -14.88
N ASN A 286 13.06 -2.00 -15.57
CA ASN A 286 12.89 -0.64 -15.07
C ASN A 286 11.44 -0.16 -15.27
N LEU A 287 11.09 0.98 -14.69
CA LEU A 287 9.74 1.49 -14.73
C LEU A 287 9.30 1.75 -16.18
N GLY A 288 10.12 2.39 -17.01
CA GLY A 288 9.79 2.70 -18.41
C GLY A 288 9.45 1.47 -19.25
N GLU A 289 10.17 0.37 -19.03
CA GLU A 289 9.90 -0.92 -19.67
C GLU A 289 8.59 -1.56 -19.19
N ALA A 290 8.26 -1.36 -17.91
CA ALA A 290 7.07 -1.89 -17.27
C ALA A 290 5.79 -1.10 -17.61
N ARG A 291 5.90 0.19 -17.95
CA ARG A 291 4.73 1.05 -18.23
C ARG A 291 3.83 0.45 -19.30
N GLY A 292 2.52 0.54 -19.05
CA GLY A 292 1.45 -0.02 -19.86
C GLY A 292 1.37 -1.55 -19.83
N LYS A 293 2.11 -2.24 -18.94
CA LYS A 293 2.20 -3.70 -18.91
C LYS A 293 1.90 -4.30 -17.53
N ILE A 294 1.52 -5.56 -17.57
CA ILE A 294 1.49 -6.48 -16.43
C ILE A 294 2.86 -7.16 -16.35
N VAL A 295 3.57 -6.95 -15.23
CA VAL A 295 4.83 -7.62 -14.92
C VAL A 295 4.55 -8.90 -14.18
N LEU A 296 4.83 -10.05 -14.82
CA LEU A 296 4.55 -11.35 -14.24
C LEU A 296 5.63 -11.75 -13.23
N VAL A 297 5.23 -11.94 -11.97
CA VAL A 297 6.01 -12.60 -10.93
C VAL A 297 5.41 -13.99 -10.70
N ARG A 298 6.15 -15.05 -11.02
CA ARG A 298 5.64 -16.42 -10.97
C ARG A 298 5.98 -17.11 -9.64
N ARG A 299 4.96 -17.50 -8.88
CA ARG A 299 5.05 -18.39 -7.71
C ARG A 299 4.64 -19.82 -8.07
N PHE A 300 5.06 -20.27 -9.25
CA PHE A 300 4.82 -21.61 -9.79
C PHE A 300 6.01 -22.02 -10.67
N GLY A 301 6.22 -23.34 -10.78
CA GLY A 301 7.27 -23.93 -11.63
C GLY A 301 6.92 -23.94 -13.11
N LEU A 302 7.94 -23.82 -13.96
CA LEU A 302 7.81 -23.99 -15.41
C LEU A 302 8.12 -25.43 -15.82
N ASP A 303 7.53 -25.89 -16.92
CA ASP A 303 7.95 -27.14 -17.54
C ASP A 303 9.33 -27.01 -18.22
N ASP A 304 9.90 -28.14 -18.63
CA ASP A 304 11.25 -28.21 -19.19
C ASP A 304 11.38 -27.36 -20.45
N GLU A 305 10.38 -27.42 -21.34
CA GLU A 305 10.38 -26.64 -22.59
C GLU A 305 10.39 -25.14 -22.34
N MET A 306 9.58 -24.64 -21.40
CA MET A 306 9.56 -23.22 -21.06
C MET A 306 10.87 -22.78 -20.39
N ARG A 307 11.50 -23.63 -19.57
CA ARG A 307 12.79 -23.34 -18.94
C ARG A 307 13.92 -23.27 -19.98
N ASP A 308 13.96 -24.25 -20.89
CA ASP A 308 14.99 -24.34 -21.93
C ASP A 308 14.88 -23.21 -22.96
N ASN A 309 13.68 -22.65 -23.15
CA ASN A 309 13.42 -21.51 -24.02
C ASN A 309 13.58 -20.13 -23.33
N GLY A 310 14.42 -20.05 -22.29
CA GLY A 310 14.78 -18.80 -21.64
C GLY A 310 13.82 -18.33 -20.54
N GLY A 311 12.85 -19.14 -20.12
CA GLY A 311 11.95 -18.84 -19.00
C GLY A 311 10.72 -18.00 -19.36
N PHE A 312 9.91 -17.69 -18.34
CA PHE A 312 8.66 -16.94 -18.49
C PHE A 312 8.27 -16.26 -17.16
N GLY A 313 8.40 -14.94 -17.10
CA GLY A 313 8.17 -14.12 -15.91
C GLY A 313 9.29 -14.22 -14.87
N ILE A 314 9.30 -13.25 -13.96
CA ILE A 314 10.28 -13.14 -12.86
C ILE A 314 10.08 -14.32 -11.90
N ASP A 315 11.14 -15.07 -11.64
CA ASP A 315 11.11 -16.29 -10.83
C ASP A 315 10.93 -16.00 -9.34
N ALA A 316 9.78 -16.35 -8.78
CA ALA A 316 9.52 -16.36 -7.34
C ALA A 316 8.98 -17.72 -6.86
N GLN A 317 9.36 -18.83 -7.53
CA GLN A 317 8.90 -20.17 -7.12
C GLN A 317 9.46 -20.56 -5.75
N GLU A 318 10.70 -20.17 -5.48
CA GLU A 318 11.35 -20.37 -4.17
C GLU A 318 10.80 -19.31 -3.21
N TRP A 319 9.89 -19.74 -2.35
CA TRP A 319 9.18 -18.87 -1.41
C TRP A 319 9.19 -19.49 -0.01
N PRO A 320 10.03 -19.00 0.91
CA PRO A 320 10.11 -19.54 2.26
C PRO A 320 8.76 -19.43 2.99
N ASP A 321 8.33 -20.53 3.59
CA ASP A 321 7.04 -20.61 4.27
C ASP A 321 7.06 -19.89 5.62
N ASN A 322 5.98 -19.15 5.91
CA ASN A 322 5.71 -18.51 7.19
C ASN A 322 6.92 -17.82 7.86
N CYS A 323 7.60 -16.91 7.15
CA CYS A 323 8.90 -16.36 7.53
C CYS A 323 8.89 -14.86 7.89
N GLU A 324 9.82 -14.42 8.76
CA GLU A 324 10.07 -12.99 9.03
C GLU A 324 10.88 -12.32 7.91
N ASP A 325 11.90 -13.01 7.39
CA ASP A 325 12.89 -12.48 6.44
C ASP A 325 13.51 -13.62 5.62
N GLY A 326 12.69 -14.19 4.75
CA GLY A 326 13.08 -15.23 3.81
C GLY A 326 13.80 -14.66 2.59
N VAL A 327 14.74 -15.44 2.04
CA VAL A 327 15.32 -15.18 0.71
C VAL A 327 14.63 -16.09 -0.29
N GLY A 328 14.12 -15.53 -1.39
CA GLY A 328 13.40 -16.25 -2.42
C GLY A 328 13.87 -15.91 -3.84
N GLY A 329 13.43 -16.71 -4.81
CA GLY A 329 13.71 -16.53 -6.24
C GLY A 329 15.19 -16.36 -6.58
N GLY A 330 16.05 -17.25 -6.07
CA GLY A 330 17.50 -17.17 -6.31
C GLY A 330 18.17 -15.90 -5.76
N GLY A 331 17.56 -15.23 -4.77
CA GLY A 331 18.06 -13.98 -4.19
C GLY A 331 17.37 -12.72 -4.72
N GLY A 332 16.46 -12.84 -5.69
CA GLY A 332 15.70 -11.71 -6.23
C GLY A 332 14.61 -11.15 -5.30
N PHE A 333 14.29 -11.87 -4.21
CA PHE A 333 13.24 -11.50 -3.27
C PHE A 333 13.71 -11.61 -1.81
N ARG A 334 13.34 -10.62 -1.00
CA ARG A 334 13.41 -10.63 0.47
C ARG A 334 12.00 -10.54 1.03
N ILE A 335 11.56 -11.56 1.74
CA ILE A 335 10.14 -11.82 1.98
C ILE A 335 9.85 -11.85 3.48
N GLN A 336 8.92 -11.03 3.93
CA GLN A 336 8.21 -11.23 5.18
C GLN A 336 6.80 -11.74 4.84
N ASP A 337 6.52 -12.98 5.24
CA ASP A 337 5.25 -13.67 4.98
C ASP A 337 4.86 -14.52 6.21
N PHE A 338 4.94 -13.93 7.41
CA PHE A 338 4.46 -14.56 8.63
C PHE A 338 2.92 -14.47 8.68
N TYR A 339 2.23 -15.47 8.13
CA TYR A 339 0.77 -15.44 7.95
C TYR A 339 0.00 -16.32 8.94
N VAL A 340 0.67 -17.21 9.68
CA VAL A 340 0.03 -18.12 10.64
C VAL A 340 -0.01 -17.47 12.03
N ILE A 341 -1.19 -17.03 12.44
CA ILE A 341 -1.45 -16.47 13.77
C ILE A 341 -2.35 -17.44 14.54
N SER A 342 -1.85 -18.07 15.61
CA SER A 342 -2.64 -18.99 16.43
C SER A 342 -3.55 -18.25 17.42
N GLU A 343 -3.07 -17.14 17.99
CA GLU A 343 -3.73 -16.34 19.02
C GLU A 343 -3.47 -14.84 18.83
N GLY A 344 -4.26 -13.99 19.49
CA GLY A 344 -4.18 -12.53 19.34
C GLY A 344 -2.83 -11.91 19.73
N GLN A 345 -2.02 -12.59 20.55
CA GLN A 345 -0.66 -12.16 20.91
C GLN A 345 0.30 -12.19 19.71
N ASN A 346 0.04 -13.00 18.67
CA ASN A 346 0.90 -13.02 17.48
C ASN A 346 0.67 -11.82 16.54
N VAL A 347 -0.33 -10.96 16.81
CA VAL A 347 -0.55 -9.74 16.01
C VAL A 347 0.57 -8.73 16.26
N GLU A 348 1.08 -8.63 17.50
CA GLU A 348 2.21 -7.77 17.83
C GLU A 348 3.48 -8.24 17.11
N THR A 349 3.76 -9.55 17.13
CA THR A 349 4.85 -10.14 16.34
C THR A 349 4.70 -9.84 14.85
N LYS A 350 3.48 -9.93 14.30
CA LYS A 350 3.22 -9.57 12.90
C LYS A 350 3.57 -8.11 12.61
N ILE A 351 3.19 -7.20 13.51
CA ILE A 351 3.51 -5.77 13.42
C ILE A 351 5.02 -5.55 13.47
N GLU A 352 5.72 -6.18 14.42
CA GLU A 352 7.18 -6.08 14.57
C GLU A 352 7.91 -6.56 13.31
N TYR A 353 7.53 -7.72 12.77
CA TYR A 353 8.10 -8.25 11.53
C TYR A 353 7.80 -7.34 10.34
N SER A 354 6.59 -6.78 10.28
CA SER A 354 6.22 -5.82 9.23
C SER A 354 7.05 -4.54 9.31
N HIS A 355 7.25 -3.97 10.50
CA HIS A 355 8.11 -2.79 10.71
C HIS A 355 9.57 -3.09 10.37
N GLY A 356 10.08 -4.25 10.78
CA GLY A 356 11.42 -4.70 10.44
C GLY A 356 11.63 -4.86 8.92
N GLN A 357 10.63 -5.35 8.18
CA GLN A 357 10.74 -5.48 6.74
C GLN A 357 10.69 -4.14 6.00
N LEU A 358 9.88 -3.18 6.48
CA LEU A 358 9.90 -1.80 5.99
C LEU A 358 11.29 -1.17 6.21
N GLU A 359 11.89 -1.39 7.37
CA GLU A 359 13.23 -0.88 7.67
C GLU A 359 14.31 -1.49 6.75
N ARG A 360 14.28 -2.81 6.50
CA ARG A 360 15.22 -3.46 5.56
C ARG A 360 15.07 -2.93 4.14
N ALA A 361 13.85 -2.61 3.71
CA ALA A 361 13.60 -1.98 2.42
C ALA A 361 14.18 -0.56 2.38
N ALA A 362 14.02 0.20 3.47
CA ALA A 362 14.55 1.56 3.58
C ALA A 362 16.09 1.62 3.66
N GLU A 363 16.75 0.56 4.13
CA GLU A 363 18.20 0.46 4.17
C GLU A 363 18.83 0.43 2.77
N GLN A 364 18.09 -0.06 1.77
CA GLN A 364 18.62 -0.18 0.42
C GLN A 364 18.99 1.18 -0.14
N ALA A 365 20.13 1.24 -0.82
CA ALA A 365 20.58 2.43 -1.54
C ALA A 365 20.75 2.09 -3.01
N PHE A 366 20.15 2.88 -3.88
CA PHE A 366 20.32 2.78 -5.33
C PHE A 366 20.30 4.17 -5.93
N ALA A 367 21.27 4.46 -6.79
CA ALA A 367 21.43 5.76 -7.43
C ALA A 367 21.43 5.59 -8.95
N LEU A 368 20.62 6.38 -9.65
CA LEU A 368 20.60 6.40 -11.11
C LEU A 368 21.85 7.07 -11.67
N ALA A 369 22.14 6.81 -12.95
CA ALA A 369 23.20 7.52 -13.66
C ALA A 369 23.04 9.04 -13.51
N GLY A 370 24.12 9.71 -13.08
CA GLY A 370 24.15 11.14 -12.80
C GLY A 370 23.77 11.56 -11.38
N MET A 371 23.31 10.64 -10.52
CA MET A 371 23.11 10.89 -9.09
C MET A 371 24.39 10.61 -8.28
N PRO A 372 24.62 11.30 -7.16
CA PRO A 372 25.72 10.97 -6.25
C PRO A 372 25.65 9.52 -5.76
N GLY A 373 26.80 8.87 -5.68
CA GLY A 373 26.89 7.46 -5.27
C GLY A 373 26.49 6.44 -6.35
N HIS A 374 26.22 6.87 -7.59
CA HIS A 374 26.00 5.94 -8.70
C HIS A 374 27.22 5.06 -8.96
N ASP A 375 27.01 3.74 -8.92
CA ASP A 375 27.97 2.73 -9.36
C ASP A 375 27.29 1.84 -10.41
N PRO A 376 27.76 1.84 -11.67
CA PRO A 376 27.16 1.04 -12.74
C PRO A 376 27.32 -0.47 -12.55
N ASN A 377 28.17 -0.92 -11.61
CA ASN A 377 28.38 -2.33 -11.32
C ASN A 377 27.45 -2.86 -10.21
N VAL A 378 26.74 -1.97 -9.50
CA VAL A 378 25.80 -2.37 -8.45
C VAL A 378 24.46 -2.75 -9.10
N PRO A 379 24.02 -4.01 -9.00
CA PRO A 379 22.71 -4.40 -9.52
C PRO A 379 21.58 -3.76 -8.69
N PRO A 380 20.36 -3.64 -9.25
CA PRO A 380 19.20 -3.26 -8.47
C PRO A 380 19.03 -4.17 -7.23
N PRO A 381 18.57 -3.63 -6.09
CA PRO A 381 18.27 -4.44 -4.92
C PRO A 381 17.13 -5.44 -5.23
N PRO A 382 16.98 -6.50 -4.42
CA PRO A 382 15.87 -7.44 -4.56
C PRO A 382 14.52 -6.77 -4.28
N PHE A 383 13.43 -7.43 -4.68
CA PHE A 383 12.11 -7.03 -4.21
C PHE A 383 12.00 -7.31 -2.71
N PHE A 384 11.77 -6.26 -1.91
CA PHE A 384 11.34 -6.42 -0.53
C PHE A 384 9.82 -6.60 -0.52
N ILE A 385 9.38 -7.80 -0.17
CA ILE A 385 7.96 -8.16 -0.08
C ILE A 385 7.56 -8.18 1.40
N ASN A 386 6.51 -7.44 1.74
CA ASN A 386 6.02 -7.32 3.10
C ASN A 386 4.51 -7.58 3.14
N PHE A 387 4.11 -8.80 3.46
CA PHE A 387 2.71 -9.10 3.72
C PHE A 387 2.33 -8.56 5.10
N LEU A 388 1.41 -7.60 5.17
CA LEU A 388 0.79 -7.18 6.42
C LEU A 388 -0.30 -8.16 6.89
N THR A 389 -0.61 -9.13 6.05
CA THR A 389 -1.72 -10.03 6.20
C THR A 389 -1.34 -11.27 6.99
N ALA A 390 -2.33 -11.81 7.69
CA ALA A 390 -2.23 -13.05 8.41
C ALA A 390 -3.65 -13.53 8.70
N SER A 391 -3.80 -14.82 8.98
CA SER A 391 -5.10 -15.35 9.32
C SER A 391 -5.03 -16.58 10.22
N ASN A 392 -6.14 -16.85 10.87
CA ASN A 392 -6.48 -18.16 11.41
C ASN A 392 -7.87 -18.54 10.95
N PHE A 393 -7.99 -19.65 10.23
CA PHE A 393 -9.29 -20.10 9.73
C PHE A 393 -10.27 -20.40 10.88
N PHE A 394 -9.79 -20.98 11.98
CA PHE A 394 -10.61 -21.47 13.09
C PHE A 394 -10.85 -20.43 14.18
N ASN A 395 -10.14 -19.30 14.17
CA ASN A 395 -10.28 -18.24 15.16
C ASN A 395 -10.80 -16.96 14.53
N ALA A 396 -12.08 -16.63 14.76
CA ALA A 396 -12.73 -15.46 14.19
C ALA A 396 -12.10 -14.12 14.58
N THR A 397 -11.40 -14.06 15.73
CA THR A 397 -10.66 -12.86 16.14
C THR A 397 -9.41 -12.60 15.28
N CYS A 398 -8.99 -13.61 14.53
CA CYS A 398 -7.82 -13.61 13.65
C CYS A 398 -8.22 -13.78 12.18
N TRP A 399 -9.46 -13.43 11.82
CA TRP A 399 -9.85 -13.34 10.41
C TRP A 399 -9.24 -12.10 9.74
N PRO A 400 -9.08 -12.10 8.40
CA PRO A 400 -8.38 -11.05 7.65
C PRO A 400 -8.76 -9.62 8.06
N GLU A 401 -10.06 -9.33 8.15
CA GLU A 401 -10.58 -8.01 8.54
C GLU A 401 -10.07 -7.56 9.93
N ARG A 402 -10.05 -8.47 10.90
CA ARG A 402 -9.68 -8.20 12.30
C ARG A 402 -8.18 -7.98 12.45
N ILE A 403 -7.38 -8.68 11.66
CA ILE A 403 -5.92 -8.48 11.59
C ILE A 403 -5.62 -7.14 10.93
N ALA A 404 -6.20 -6.87 9.75
CA ALA A 404 -6.02 -5.62 9.03
C ALA A 404 -6.39 -4.39 9.87
N ALA A 405 -7.46 -4.47 10.65
CA ALA A 405 -7.90 -3.42 11.56
C ALA A 405 -6.87 -3.04 12.65
N LYS A 406 -5.88 -3.90 12.93
CA LYS A 406 -4.79 -3.64 13.87
C LYS A 406 -3.47 -3.34 13.16
N VAL A 407 -3.12 -4.13 12.15
CA VAL A 407 -1.82 -4.02 11.47
C VAL A 407 -1.76 -2.78 10.58
N ASN A 408 -2.81 -2.49 9.79
CA ASN A 408 -2.77 -1.35 8.86
C ASN A 408 -2.57 0.00 9.59
N PRO A 409 -3.32 0.33 10.67
CA PRO A 409 -3.06 1.54 11.44
C PRO A 409 -1.64 1.58 12.03
N SER A 410 -1.15 0.47 12.59
CA SER A 410 0.21 0.44 13.16
C SER A 410 1.30 0.68 12.11
N VAL A 411 1.09 0.21 10.88
CA VAL A 411 1.99 0.50 9.78
C VAL A 411 1.89 1.96 9.34
N ILE A 412 0.70 2.55 9.28
CA ILE A 412 0.54 3.99 9.02
C ILE A 412 1.31 4.81 10.07
N GLU A 413 1.16 4.49 11.35
CA GLU A 413 1.88 5.18 12.44
C GLU A 413 3.41 5.05 12.28
N TYR A 414 3.90 3.86 11.91
CA TYR A 414 5.34 3.65 11.66
C TYR A 414 5.84 4.41 10.43
N LEU A 415 5.11 4.36 9.31
CA LEU A 415 5.44 5.11 8.10
C LEU A 415 5.46 6.61 8.38
N CYS A 416 4.46 7.12 9.09
CA CYS A 416 4.32 8.53 9.44
C CYS A 416 5.35 8.98 10.46
N GLY A 417 5.78 8.17 11.44
CA GLY A 417 6.62 8.65 12.54
C GLY A 417 8.07 8.17 12.59
N ARG A 418 8.41 7.04 11.95
CA ARG A 418 9.70 6.36 12.19
C ARG A 418 10.40 5.88 10.92
N HIS A 419 9.67 5.44 9.90
CA HIS A 419 10.25 4.85 8.69
C HIS A 419 11.16 5.82 7.93
N GLY A 420 12.41 5.45 7.64
CA GLY A 420 13.33 6.33 6.93
C GLY A 420 13.95 7.45 7.78
N GLU A 421 13.84 7.37 9.11
CA GLU A 421 14.63 8.19 10.02
C GLU A 421 15.73 7.36 10.69
N GLU A 422 16.97 7.86 10.61
CA GLU A 422 18.15 7.19 11.13
C GLU A 422 17.98 6.88 12.63
N GLY A 423 18.23 5.63 13.02
CA GLY A 423 18.13 5.18 14.41
C GLY A 423 16.70 5.02 14.97
N LYS A 424 15.64 5.32 14.19
CA LYS A 424 14.24 5.15 14.64
C LYS A 424 13.58 3.83 14.24
N GLY A 425 14.19 3.07 13.34
CA GLY A 425 13.72 1.74 12.96
C GLY A 425 13.96 0.69 14.06
N PRO A 426 13.16 -0.40 14.11
CA PRO A 426 13.24 -1.40 15.17
C PRO A 426 14.59 -2.13 15.27
N LYS A 427 15.32 -2.26 14.17
CA LYS A 427 16.65 -2.88 14.09
C LYS A 427 17.77 -1.84 14.02
N GLN A 428 17.44 -0.54 14.00
CA GLN A 428 18.35 0.59 13.85
C GLN A 428 19.29 0.44 12.64
N LEU A 429 18.75 -0.03 11.52
CA LEU A 429 19.48 -0.09 10.27
C LEU A 429 19.71 1.33 9.72
N ARG A 430 20.71 1.44 8.84
CA ARG A 430 20.98 2.69 8.13
C ARG A 430 19.80 3.05 7.24
N VAL A 431 19.63 4.33 6.94
CA VAL A 431 18.65 4.79 5.94
C VAL A 431 19.34 5.05 4.60
N GLY A 432 18.92 4.31 3.58
CA GLY A 432 19.30 4.53 2.18
C GLY A 432 18.27 5.40 1.45
N THR A 433 17.67 4.86 0.39
CA THR A 433 16.62 5.54 -0.40
C THR A 433 15.27 5.59 0.32
N ALA A 434 15.14 4.99 1.51
CA ALA A 434 13.97 5.04 2.37
C ALA A 434 12.64 4.69 1.68
N GLY A 435 12.68 3.71 0.75
CA GLY A 435 11.48 3.10 0.20
C GLY A 435 10.88 2.03 1.11
N THR A 436 9.64 1.63 0.83
CA THR A 436 8.90 0.61 1.60
C THR A 436 8.96 -0.79 0.97
N GLY A 437 9.44 -0.90 -0.27
CA GLY A 437 9.28 -2.11 -1.08
C GLY A 437 7.82 -2.33 -1.49
N VAL A 438 7.44 -3.60 -1.67
CA VAL A 438 6.05 -4.00 -1.93
C VAL A 438 5.35 -4.31 -0.61
N VAL A 439 4.35 -3.52 -0.25
CA VAL A 439 3.59 -3.67 1.00
C VAL A 439 2.19 -4.20 0.68
N ILE A 440 1.93 -5.45 1.04
CA ILE A 440 0.74 -6.21 0.64
C ILE A 440 -0.24 -6.27 1.79
N SER A 441 -1.45 -5.78 1.59
CA SER A 441 -2.42 -5.55 2.65
C SER A 441 -3.77 -6.22 2.39
N ASP A 442 -4.54 -6.34 3.47
CA ASP A 442 -5.93 -6.77 3.48
C ASP A 442 -6.82 -5.57 3.82
N TRP A 443 -8.05 -5.58 3.32
CA TRP A 443 -9.12 -4.63 3.69
C TRP A 443 -8.82 -3.13 3.51
N VAL A 444 -7.87 -2.77 2.64
CA VAL A 444 -7.74 -1.37 2.17
C VAL A 444 -8.96 -0.95 1.33
N GLY A 445 -9.30 0.33 1.37
CA GLY A 445 -10.47 0.90 0.70
C GLY A 445 -11.79 0.68 1.43
N ALA A 446 -11.79 -0.04 2.56
CA ALA A 446 -12.99 -0.18 3.40
C ALA A 446 -13.48 1.20 3.83
N ASN A 447 -14.75 1.52 3.55
CA ASN A 447 -15.36 2.82 3.85
C ASN A 447 -14.62 4.03 3.21
N GLY A 448 -13.90 3.81 2.10
CA GLY A 448 -13.13 4.85 1.42
C GLY A 448 -11.77 5.15 2.07
N ASP A 449 -11.34 4.36 3.06
CA ASP A 449 -10.04 4.52 3.71
C ASP A 449 -8.90 3.95 2.85
N TRP A 450 -8.10 4.86 2.29
CA TRP A 450 -6.93 4.55 1.46
C TRP A 450 -5.63 5.08 2.07
N ASP A 451 -5.60 5.39 3.37
CA ASP A 451 -4.50 6.12 3.98
C ASP A 451 -3.20 5.32 4.02
N LEU A 452 -3.29 4.01 4.26
CA LEU A 452 -2.12 3.14 4.15
C LEU A 452 -1.53 3.21 2.73
N VAL A 453 -2.39 3.15 1.71
CA VAL A 453 -1.94 3.23 0.31
C VAL A 453 -1.32 4.60 0.00
N ARG A 454 -1.93 5.70 0.45
CA ARG A 454 -1.36 7.04 0.32
C ARG A 454 0.01 7.16 0.98
N CYS A 455 0.17 6.65 2.20
CA CYS A 455 1.44 6.66 2.91
C CYS A 455 2.52 5.89 2.15
N ILE A 456 2.20 4.70 1.62
CA ILE A 456 3.13 3.89 0.82
C ILE A 456 3.51 4.63 -0.47
N VAL A 457 2.53 5.12 -1.24
CA VAL A 457 2.80 5.86 -2.50
C VAL A 457 3.63 7.10 -2.23
N GLY A 458 3.32 7.86 -1.18
CA GLY A 458 4.01 9.09 -0.82
C GLY A 458 5.50 8.90 -0.52
N MET A 459 5.94 7.71 -0.08
CA MET A 459 7.36 7.43 0.14
C MET A 459 8.19 7.47 -1.15
N ASN A 460 7.58 7.33 -2.33
CA ASN A 460 8.29 7.48 -3.60
C ASN A 460 8.79 8.92 -3.84
N ALA A 461 8.27 9.92 -3.13
CA ALA A 461 8.80 11.29 -3.17
C ALA A 461 10.31 11.33 -2.82
N ARG A 462 10.79 10.39 -2.01
CA ARG A 462 12.20 10.29 -1.64
C ARG A 462 13.12 10.01 -2.83
N LEU A 463 12.63 9.31 -3.85
CA LEU A 463 13.37 9.04 -5.10
C LEU A 463 13.54 10.29 -5.98
N GLN A 464 12.81 11.37 -5.68
CA GLN A 464 12.88 12.62 -6.41
C GLN A 464 13.85 13.62 -5.77
N ILE A 465 14.34 13.33 -4.56
CA ILE A 465 15.36 14.15 -3.90
C ILE A 465 16.70 13.87 -4.58
N THR A 466 17.28 14.92 -5.16
CA THR A 466 18.69 14.93 -5.52
C THR A 466 19.48 15.02 -4.20
N GLN A 467 19.97 13.88 -3.72
CA GLN A 467 20.91 13.86 -2.59
C GLN A 467 22.24 14.47 -3.00
#